data_AF-A0A7C7E5B7-F1
#
_entry.id   AF-A0A7C7E5B7-F1
#
_cell.length_a   1.000
_cell.length_b   1.000
_cell.length_c   1.000
_cell.angle_alpha   90.00
_cell.angle_beta   90.00
_cell.angle_gamma   90.00
#
_symmetry.space_group_name_H-M   'P 1'
#
loop_
_entity.id
_entity.type
_entity.pdbx_description
1 polymer ?
#
loop_
_entity_poly.entity_id
_entity_poly.type
_entity_poly.pdbx_seq_one_letter_code
_entity_poly.pdbx_strand_id
1 'polypeptide(L)'
;MIDLRSDTLTLPNKEMLETILHAKLGDDGRVGKDGRGEDLTVNKLEDLASELTGKAGSILFSSGTLANTVAILSCCKPGDKVLVDKIQHIYKTEKVVFEKDFGQLIPVFYEFKIFNIRG
;
A
#
# COMPACT_ATOMS: atom_id res chain seq x y z
N MET A 1 17.24 -3.05 24.71
CA MET A 1 16.29 -1.92 24.75
C MET A 1 14.98 -2.43 24.18
N ILE A 2 13.86 -2.28 24.89
CA ILE A 2 12.53 -2.69 24.40
C ILE A 2 11.81 -1.42 23.95
N ASP A 3 11.42 -1.34 22.67
CA ASP A 3 10.73 -0.19 22.08
C ASP A 3 9.33 -0.61 21.61
N LEU A 4 8.28 -0.05 22.21
CA LEU A 4 6.87 -0.41 21.96
C LEU A 4 6.09 0.69 21.23
N ARG A 5 6.79 1.67 20.63
CA ARG A 5 6.13 2.80 19.98
C ARG A 5 5.42 2.43 18.68
N SER A 6 6.00 1.52 17.90
CA SER A 6 5.49 1.09 16.60
C SER A 6 6.17 -0.20 16.14
N ASP A 7 5.44 -1.03 15.42
CA ASP A 7 5.95 -2.21 14.71
C ASP A 7 6.84 -1.84 13.51
N THR A 8 6.66 -0.63 12.96
CA THR A 8 7.51 -0.07 11.89
C THR A 8 8.97 0.16 12.31
N LEU A 9 9.30 -0.01 13.59
CA LEU A 9 10.67 0.05 14.10
C LEU A 9 11.42 -1.28 13.96
N THR A 10 10.77 -2.32 13.48
CA THR A 10 11.39 -3.63 13.23
C THR A 10 12.57 -3.49 12.27
N LEU A 11 13.71 -4.09 12.62
CA LEU A 11 14.90 -4.13 11.79
C LEU A 11 15.00 -5.47 11.06
N PRO A 12 15.54 -5.52 9.84
CA PRO A 12 15.76 -6.77 9.13
C PRO A 12 16.72 -7.66 9.92
N ASN A 13 16.38 -8.95 10.03
CA ASN A 13 17.26 -9.93 10.64
C ASN A 13 18.42 -10.31 9.68
N LYS A 14 19.36 -11.14 10.14
CA LYS A 14 20.53 -11.53 9.35
C LYS A 14 20.16 -12.22 8.03
N GLU A 15 19.19 -13.14 8.05
CA GLU A 15 18.75 -13.88 6.85
C GLU A 15 18.12 -12.96 5.80
N MET A 16 17.33 -11.96 6.25
CA MET A 16 16.78 -10.93 5.38
C MET A 16 17.89 -10.10 4.74
N LEU A 17 18.90 -9.69 5.52
CA LEU A 17 20.04 -8.93 5.00
C LEU A 17 20.86 -9.74 3.97
N GLU A 18 21.11 -11.02 4.24
CA GLU A 18 21.78 -11.93 3.30
C GLU A 18 20.95 -12.11 2.01
N THR A 19 19.63 -12.23 2.13
CA THR A 19 18.72 -12.32 0.98
C THR A 19 18.78 -11.05 0.12
N ILE A 20 18.74 -9.87 0.75
CA ILE A 20 18.86 -8.58 0.07
C ILE A 20 20.20 -8.48 -0.67
N LEU A 21 21.29 -8.89 -0.03
CA LEU A 21 22.64 -8.81 -0.62
C LEU A 21 22.78 -9.65 -1.90
N HIS A 22 22.04 -10.76 -1.99
CA HIS A 22 22.09 -11.69 -3.12
C HIS A 22 20.89 -11.61 -4.06
N ALA A 23 19.95 -10.68 -3.82
CA ALA A 23 18.78 -10.48 -4.66
C ALA A 23 19.21 -10.09 -6.08
N LYS A 24 18.55 -10.67 -7.09
CA LYS A 24 18.76 -10.26 -8.48
C LYS A 24 18.01 -8.96 -8.70
N LEU A 25 18.74 -7.90 -9.02
CA LEU A 25 18.18 -6.58 -9.30
C LEU A 25 18.10 -6.35 -10.82
N GLY A 26 17.19 -5.48 -11.23
CA GLY A 26 17.06 -5.04 -12.62
C GLY A 26 16.30 -3.73 -12.72
N ASP A 27 16.01 -3.29 -13.95
CA ASP A 27 15.07 -2.20 -14.18
C ASP A 27 13.65 -2.65 -13.78
N ASP A 28 12.97 -1.88 -12.95
CA ASP A 28 11.66 -2.26 -12.44
C ASP A 28 10.60 -2.21 -13.55
N GLY A 29 9.74 -3.23 -13.57
CA GLY A 29 8.80 -3.48 -14.66
C GLY A 29 8.66 -4.97 -14.95
N ARG A 30 7.50 -5.38 -15.46
CA ARG A 30 7.28 -6.78 -15.84
C ARG A 30 7.95 -7.05 -17.18
N VAL A 31 8.68 -8.16 -17.27
CA VAL A 31 9.38 -8.58 -18.50
C VAL A 31 8.39 -8.63 -19.66
N GLY A 32 8.46 -7.64 -20.54
CA GLY A 32 7.58 -7.48 -21.70
C GLY A 32 8.13 -8.16 -22.96
N LYS A 33 7.32 -8.18 -24.02
CA LYS A 33 7.77 -8.63 -25.35
C LYS A 33 8.89 -7.77 -25.94
N ASP A 34 9.04 -6.54 -25.47
CA ASP A 34 10.09 -5.60 -25.84
C ASP A 34 11.38 -5.77 -25.02
N GLY A 35 11.43 -6.76 -24.12
CA GLY A 35 12.60 -7.08 -23.31
C GLY A 35 12.87 -6.11 -22.16
N ARG A 36 11.96 -5.16 -21.88
CA ARG A 36 12.06 -4.24 -20.73
C ARG A 36 11.47 -4.85 -19.47
N GLY A 37 11.91 -4.36 -18.29
CA GLY A 37 11.45 -4.82 -16.98
C GLY A 37 12.19 -6.06 -16.52
N GLU A 38 13.40 -5.89 -15.97
CA GLU A 38 14.36 -6.96 -15.70
C GLU A 38 14.49 -7.32 -14.21
N ASP A 39 13.76 -6.66 -13.31
CA ASP A 39 13.79 -7.01 -11.89
C ASP A 39 12.96 -8.28 -11.59
N LEU A 40 13.64 -9.43 -11.62
CA LEU A 40 13.02 -10.72 -11.32
C LEU A 40 12.65 -10.88 -9.83
N THR A 41 13.23 -10.07 -8.94
CA THR A 41 12.91 -10.14 -7.50
C THR A 41 11.57 -9.46 -7.23
N VAL A 42 11.35 -8.27 -7.80
CA VAL A 42 10.06 -7.57 -7.72
C VAL A 42 8.95 -8.39 -8.36
N ASN A 43 9.16 -8.90 -9.59
CA ASN A 43 8.16 -9.73 -10.28
C ASN A 43 7.71 -10.94 -9.43
N LYS A 44 8.66 -11.63 -8.77
CA LYS A 44 8.35 -12.77 -7.89
C LYS A 44 7.54 -12.36 -6.66
N LEU A 45 7.87 -11.23 -6.05
CA LEU A 45 7.12 -10.71 -4.91
C LEU A 45 5.67 -10.38 -5.32
N GLU A 46 5.49 -9.75 -6.47
CA GLU A 46 4.18 -9.38 -6.99
C GLU A 46 3.34 -10.61 -7.39
N ASP A 47 3.97 -11.64 -7.98
CA ASP A 47 3.30 -12.91 -8.29
C ASP A 47 2.84 -13.62 -7.01
N LEU A 48 3.72 -13.71 -6.02
CA LEU A 48 3.40 -14.30 -4.72
C LEU A 48 2.22 -13.56 -4.05
N ALA A 49 2.24 -12.23 -4.03
CA ALA A 49 1.15 -11.46 -3.44
C ALA A 49 -0.18 -11.64 -4.22
N SER A 50 -0.12 -11.78 -5.54
CA SER A 50 -1.30 -12.05 -6.39
C SER A 50 -1.88 -13.43 -6.10
N GLU A 51 -1.01 -14.45 -5.99
CA GLU A 51 -1.39 -15.82 -5.65
C GLU A 51 -2.03 -15.89 -4.25
N LEU A 52 -1.40 -15.30 -3.24
CA LEU A 52 -1.89 -15.29 -1.86
C LEU A 52 -3.26 -14.62 -1.72
N THR A 53 -3.55 -13.61 -2.54
CA THR A 53 -4.80 -12.84 -2.47
C THR A 53 -5.86 -13.29 -3.48
N GLY A 54 -5.52 -14.21 -4.39
CA GLY A 54 -6.39 -14.62 -5.50
C GLY A 54 -6.73 -13.48 -6.46
N LYS A 55 -5.85 -12.47 -6.58
CA LYS A 55 -6.03 -11.32 -7.49
C LYS A 55 -5.27 -11.55 -8.79
N ALA A 56 -5.73 -10.90 -9.87
CA ALA A 56 -5.14 -11.04 -11.20
C ALA A 56 -3.74 -10.43 -11.32
N GLY A 57 -3.34 -9.57 -10.37
CA GLY A 57 -2.03 -8.95 -10.31
C GLY A 57 -1.86 -8.15 -9.03
N SER A 58 -0.62 -7.77 -8.75
CA SER A 58 -0.24 -6.91 -7.63
C SER A 58 0.96 -6.04 -8.06
N ILE A 59 1.22 -4.99 -7.29
CA ILE A 59 2.27 -4.01 -7.58
C ILE A 59 2.99 -3.68 -6.26
N LEU A 60 4.33 -3.66 -6.27
CA LEU A 60 5.13 -3.20 -5.13
C LEU A 60 5.11 -1.66 -5.05
N PHE A 61 4.84 -1.14 -3.85
CA PHE A 61 4.93 0.30 -3.58
C PHE A 61 5.95 0.57 -2.47
N SER A 62 6.57 1.75 -2.51
CA SER A 62 7.57 2.19 -1.53
C SER A 62 7.00 2.43 -0.12
N SER A 63 5.68 2.59 0.01
CA SER A 63 5.00 2.77 1.30
C SER A 63 3.52 2.39 1.23
N GLY A 64 2.92 2.12 2.38
CA GLY A 64 1.47 1.93 2.50
C GLY A 64 0.67 3.17 2.08
N THR A 65 1.17 4.37 2.37
CA THR A 65 0.57 5.64 1.93
C THR A 65 0.45 5.72 0.41
N LEU A 66 1.50 5.36 -0.31
CA LEU A 66 1.49 5.36 -1.78
C LEU A 66 0.53 4.28 -2.31
N ALA A 67 0.56 3.08 -1.74
CA ALA A 67 -0.33 1.99 -2.13
C ALA A 67 -1.82 2.38 -1.96
N ASN A 68 -2.20 2.93 -0.81
CA ASN A 68 -3.56 3.40 -0.54
C ASN A 68 -3.96 4.53 -1.49
N THR A 69 -3.07 5.50 -1.70
CA THR A 69 -3.32 6.63 -2.60
C THR A 69 -3.58 6.15 -4.03
N VAL A 70 -2.72 5.29 -4.57
CA VAL A 70 -2.89 4.73 -5.93
C VAL A 70 -4.15 3.88 -6.02
N ALA A 71 -4.46 3.06 -5.02
CA ALA A 71 -5.66 2.22 -5.01
C ALA A 71 -6.95 3.06 -5.09
N ILE A 72 -7.04 4.14 -4.32
CA ILE A 72 -8.20 5.04 -4.33
C ILE A 72 -8.28 5.82 -5.63
N LEU A 73 -7.16 6.42 -6.08
CA LEU A 73 -7.15 7.23 -7.30
C LEU A 73 -7.33 6.40 -8.58
N SER A 74 -7.12 5.07 -8.52
CA SER A 74 -7.47 4.16 -9.61
C SER A 74 -8.99 3.96 -9.75
N CYS A 75 -9.75 4.23 -8.68
CA CYS A 75 -11.20 4.03 -8.62
C CYS A 75 -12.01 5.34 -8.66
N CYS A 76 -11.36 6.48 -8.39
CA CYS A 76 -12.01 7.77 -8.18
C CYS A 76 -11.36 8.88 -9.02
N LYS A 77 -12.12 9.93 -9.29
CA LYS A 77 -11.68 11.15 -9.97
C LYS A 77 -11.79 12.36 -9.04
N PRO A 78 -11.03 13.44 -9.30
CA PRO A 78 -11.21 14.72 -8.62
C PRO A 78 -12.69 15.12 -8.50
N GLY A 79 -13.13 15.48 -7.30
CA GLY A 79 -14.52 15.84 -7.00
C GLY A 79 -15.43 14.68 -6.61
N ASP A 80 -15.01 13.42 -6.77
CA ASP A 80 -15.79 12.27 -6.31
C ASP A 80 -15.89 12.23 -4.78
N LYS A 81 -17.01 11.69 -4.29
CA LYS A 81 -17.27 11.50 -2.86
C LYS A 81 -16.75 10.15 -2.41
N VAL A 82 -15.92 10.13 -1.37
CA VAL A 82 -15.38 8.91 -0.77
C VAL A 82 -15.87 8.77 0.66
N LEU A 83 -16.50 7.64 0.95
CA LEU A 83 -16.97 7.29 2.29
C LEU A 83 -15.77 6.88 3.15
N VAL A 84 -15.55 7.54 4.29
CA VAL A 84 -14.34 7.36 5.12
C VAL A 84 -14.64 7.59 6.61
N ASP A 85 -13.98 6.84 7.50
CA ASP A 85 -14.00 7.11 8.95
C ASP A 85 -12.88 8.09 9.33
N LYS A 86 -13.15 8.96 10.31
CA LYS A 86 -12.17 9.94 10.83
C LYS A 86 -10.91 9.29 11.41
N ILE A 87 -10.95 8.01 11.81
CA ILE A 87 -9.79 7.30 12.34
C ILE A 87 -8.95 6.60 11.27
N GLN A 88 -9.46 6.42 10.05
CA GLN A 88 -8.72 5.72 9.00
C GLN A 88 -7.48 6.51 8.57
N HIS A 89 -6.37 5.80 8.33
CA HIS A 89 -5.07 6.40 7.96
C HIS A 89 -5.17 7.32 6.74
N ILE A 90 -5.94 6.93 5.72
CA ILE A 90 -6.16 7.70 4.49
C ILE A 90 -6.65 9.13 4.76
N TYR A 91 -7.40 9.34 5.84
CA TYR A 91 -7.89 10.66 6.25
C TYR A 91 -7.06 11.27 7.39
N LYS A 92 -6.67 10.49 8.39
CA LYS A 92 -6.04 11.00 9.61
C LYS A 92 -4.56 11.39 9.40
N THR A 93 -3.80 10.56 8.68
CA THR A 93 -2.34 10.68 8.58
C THR A 93 -1.85 10.93 7.16
N GLU A 94 -2.42 10.24 6.18
CA GLU A 94 -1.94 10.26 4.79
C GLU A 94 -2.43 11.48 4.02
N LYS A 95 -3.76 11.72 4.02
CA LYS A 95 -4.46 12.90 3.48
C LYS A 95 -4.33 13.18 1.99
N VAL A 96 -3.34 12.60 1.29
CA VAL A 96 -3.00 12.89 -0.12
C VAL A 96 -4.22 12.87 -1.04
N VAL A 97 -5.11 11.90 -0.87
CA VAL A 97 -6.31 11.74 -1.71
C VAL A 97 -7.36 12.85 -1.50
N PHE A 98 -7.33 13.55 -0.36
CA PHE A 98 -8.25 14.64 -0.02
C PHE A 98 -7.60 16.02 -0.18
N GLU A 99 -6.30 16.09 -0.46
CA GLU A 99 -5.60 17.35 -0.65
C GLU A 99 -6.07 18.06 -1.92
N LYS A 100 -6.23 19.39 -1.82
CA LYS A 100 -6.85 20.22 -2.87
C LYS A 100 -6.03 20.30 -4.15
N ASP A 101 -4.71 20.22 -4.04
CA ASP A 101 -3.82 20.31 -5.20
C ASP A 101 -3.48 18.93 -5.80
N PHE A 102 -3.90 17.85 -5.13
CA PHE A 102 -3.63 16.47 -5.53
C PHE A 102 -4.93 15.71 -5.77
N GLY A 103 -5.37 14.89 -4.81
CA GLY A 103 -6.47 13.95 -5.05
C GLY A 103 -7.85 14.60 -5.18
N GLN A 104 -8.09 15.76 -4.56
CA GLN A 104 -9.34 16.54 -4.69
C GLN A 104 -10.62 15.74 -4.38
N LEU A 105 -10.52 14.65 -3.64
CA LEU A 105 -11.69 13.85 -3.26
C LEU A 105 -12.43 14.54 -2.11
N ILE A 106 -13.75 14.33 -2.06
CA ILE A 106 -14.61 14.91 -1.03
C ILE A 106 -14.87 13.83 0.02
N PRO A 107 -14.34 13.95 1.25
CA PRO A 107 -14.62 12.97 2.30
C PRO A 107 -16.08 13.08 2.75
N VAL A 108 -16.75 11.93 2.82
CA VAL A 108 -18.07 11.78 3.45
C VAL A 108 -17.89 10.88 4.66
N PHE A 109 -18.14 11.41 5.86
CA PHE A 109 -17.94 10.64 7.08
C PHE A 109 -19.14 9.77 7.41
N TYR A 110 -18.87 8.53 7.80
CA TYR A 110 -19.84 7.67 8.45
C TYR A 110 -19.48 7.49 9.94
N GLU A 111 -20.50 7.22 10.75
CA GLU A 111 -20.34 6.82 12.14
C GLU A 111 -20.88 5.40 12.31
N PHE A 112 -20.00 4.45 12.67
CA PHE A 112 -20.48 3.19 13.19
C PHE A 112 -20.99 3.42 14.61
N LYS A 113 -22.31 3.34 14.81
CA LYS A 113 -22.86 3.09 16.13
C LYS A 113 -22.41 1.69 16.53
N ILE A 114 -21.32 1.60 17.30
CA ILE A 114 -20.95 0.36 17.98
C ILE A 114 -22.12 0.04 18.90
N PHE A 115 -22.95 -0.93 18.52
CA PHE A 115 -23.91 -1.52 19.45
C PHE A 115 -23.06 -2.06 20.60
N ASN A 116 -23.25 -1.48 21.78
CA ASN A 116 -22.55 -1.85 22.99
C ASN A 116 -23.09 -3.23 23.40
N ILE A 117 -22.56 -4.30 22.82
CA ILE A 117 -22.83 -5.68 23.24
C ILE A 117 -22.00 -5.92 24.51
N ARG A 118 -22.39 -5.26 25.60
CA ARG A 118 -22.04 -5.69 26.95
C ARG A 118 -23.19 -6.57 27.42
N GLY A 119 -23.03 -7.88 27.23
CA GLY A 119 -23.74 -8.89 28.01
C GLY A 119 -23.21 -8.95 29.44
#